data_AF-A0A9E5V305-F1
#
_entry.id   AF-A0A9E5V305-F1
#
_cell.length_a   1.000
_cell.length_b   1.000
_cell.length_c   1.000
_cell.angle_alpha   90.00
_cell.angle_beta   90.00
_cell.angle_gamma   90.00
#
_symmetry.space_group_name_H-M   'P 1'
#
loop_
_entity.id
_entity.type
_entity.pdbx_description
1 polymer ?
#
loop_
_entity_poly.entity_id
_entity_poly.type
_entity_poly.pdbx_seq_one_letter_code
_entity_poly.pdbx_strand_id
1 'polypeptide(L)'
;MLSVSEVSKIFDVDRQTIKLWAKHYKEYLSNYASPEKGLGRHFTQLDIQVLALIHQYWEDQPDYENIKCLLSNEAYREDHYREFSLLHISLIQNPCENPYEGSEAWTQGFLIGGMVSKFHQIEIARSYRSAAENLISEVKDSSKPLDYAYPVLFLYRHCLELYLKIILNYAPLGKQVKIHELDELIKNIENRYQKKIPGWMKARLLDFHFLDPKSTSFRYIDAMPNEVSNLDEFWIDFEHLDLIIENLCSVFESFIDNETQNPN
;
A
#
# COMPACT_ATOMS: atom_id res chain seq x y z
N MET A 1 11.67 14.40 3.17
CA MET A 1 12.51 15.54 3.57
C MET A 1 11.74 16.84 3.43
N LEU A 2 11.93 17.77 4.36
CA LEU A 2 11.24 19.07 4.42
C LEU A 2 12.23 20.22 4.25
N SER A 3 11.85 21.29 3.56
CA SER A 3 12.61 22.52 3.44
C SER A 3 12.47 23.39 4.70
N VAL A 4 13.38 24.36 4.86
CA VAL A 4 13.28 25.38 5.93
C VAL A 4 11.92 26.07 5.97
N SER A 5 11.29 26.31 4.81
CA SER A 5 9.98 26.96 4.76
C SER A 5 8.82 26.06 5.20
N GLU A 6 8.94 24.75 5.03
CA GLU A 6 7.92 23.80 5.50
C GLU A 6 8.07 23.64 7.01
N VAL A 7 9.30 23.48 7.48
CA VAL A 7 9.62 23.38 8.91
C VAL A 7 9.20 24.65 9.68
N SER A 8 9.42 25.84 9.12
CA SER A 8 8.99 27.09 9.76
C SER A 8 7.47 27.16 9.98
N LYS A 9 6.68 26.57 9.07
CA LYS A 9 5.22 26.50 9.21
C LYS A 9 4.78 25.46 10.24
N ILE A 10 5.48 24.34 10.34
CA ILE A 10 5.18 23.27 11.31
C ILE A 10 5.32 23.80 12.75
N PHE A 11 6.37 24.58 13.01
CA PHE A 11 6.66 25.10 14.34
C PHE A 11 6.09 26.49 14.60
N ASP A 12 5.41 27.10 13.63
CA ASP A 12 4.94 28.50 13.71
C ASP A 12 6.03 29.50 14.14
N VAL A 13 7.24 29.34 13.60
CA VAL A 13 8.38 30.23 13.84
C VAL A 13 8.93 30.78 12.54
N ASP A 14 9.72 31.84 12.60
CA ASP A 14 10.35 32.39 11.42
C ASP A 14 11.47 31.47 10.87
N ARG A 15 11.78 31.63 9.58
CA ARG A 15 12.81 30.82 8.90
C ARG A 15 14.22 31.03 9.46
N GLN A 16 14.53 32.16 10.08
CA GLN A 16 15.83 32.41 10.70
C GLN A 16 15.96 31.65 12.01
N THR A 17 14.89 31.53 12.81
CA THR A 17 14.86 30.67 14.00
C THR A 17 15.19 29.22 13.65
N ILE A 18 14.58 28.67 12.59
CA ILE A 18 14.94 27.32 12.11
C ILE A 18 16.41 27.22 11.69
N LYS A 19 16.94 28.24 11.01
CA LYS A 19 18.36 28.27 10.60
C LYS A 19 19.31 28.36 11.79
N LEU A 20 18.90 29.12 12.82
CA LEU A 20 19.61 29.28 14.08
C LEU A 20 19.69 27.94 14.81
N TRP A 21 18.55 27.27 15.03
CA TRP A 21 18.50 25.94 15.64
C TRP A 21 19.42 24.97 14.90
N ALA A 22 19.28 24.88 13.58
CA ALA A 22 20.11 23.95 12.81
C ALA A 22 21.60 24.32 12.71
N LYS A 23 21.98 25.55 13.09
CA LYS A 23 23.38 25.93 13.28
C LYS A 23 23.88 25.52 14.66
N HIS A 24 23.11 25.79 15.71
CA HIS A 24 23.50 25.54 17.10
C HIS A 24 23.50 24.05 17.45
N TYR A 25 22.57 23.29 16.89
CA TYR A 25 22.37 21.87 17.18
C TYR A 25 22.76 20.97 16.00
N LYS A 26 23.70 21.42 15.16
CA LYS A 26 24.13 20.71 13.95
C LYS A 26 24.56 19.26 14.23
N GLU A 27 25.19 19.01 15.38
CA GLU A 27 25.67 17.68 15.79
C GLU A 27 24.54 16.66 16.07
N TYR A 28 23.31 17.13 16.32
CA TYR A 28 22.14 16.28 16.56
C TYR A 28 21.23 16.15 15.32
N LEU A 29 21.59 16.81 14.22
CA LEU A 29 20.79 16.85 13.00
C LEU A 29 21.50 16.10 11.87
N SER A 30 20.73 15.67 10.88
CA SER A 30 21.23 15.01 9.68
C SER A 30 22.15 15.92 8.87
N ASN A 31 22.99 15.31 8.04
CA ASN A 31 23.87 16.05 7.12
C ASN A 31 23.09 16.94 6.13
N TYR A 32 21.83 16.59 5.82
CA TYR A 32 20.95 17.39 4.97
C TYR A 32 20.47 18.68 5.66
N ALA A 33 20.40 18.68 7.00
CA ALA A 33 20.03 19.85 7.80
C ALA A 33 21.18 20.86 7.93
N SER A 34 22.41 20.47 7.57
CA SER A 34 23.58 21.35 7.51
C SER A 34 24.47 21.01 6.32
N PRO A 35 23.98 21.21 5.09
CA PRO A 35 24.65 20.76 3.88
C PRO A 35 25.84 21.69 3.53
N GLU A 36 26.66 21.25 2.57
CA GLU A 36 27.74 22.07 2.02
C GLU A 36 27.23 23.36 1.35
N LYS A 37 28.13 24.32 1.19
CA LYS A 37 27.80 25.64 0.66
C LYS A 37 27.24 25.53 -0.76
N GLY A 38 26.04 26.08 -0.98
CA GLY A 38 25.35 26.09 -2.28
C GLY A 38 24.20 25.08 -2.38
N LEU A 39 24.05 24.18 -1.41
CA LEU A 39 22.95 23.23 -1.35
C LEU A 39 21.81 23.73 -0.45
N GLY A 40 20.58 23.31 -0.78
CA GLY A 40 19.39 23.58 0.02
C GLY A 40 19.40 22.80 1.34
N ARG A 41 19.01 23.45 2.43
CA ARG A 41 18.84 22.81 3.75
C ARG A 41 17.53 22.02 3.79
N HIS A 42 17.63 20.74 4.12
CA HIS A 42 16.51 19.82 4.22
C HIS A 42 16.52 19.06 5.54
N PHE A 43 15.33 18.71 6.03
CA PHE A 43 15.14 18.06 7.33
C PHE A 43 14.46 16.70 7.12
N THR A 44 15.04 15.66 7.73
CA THR A 44 14.50 14.31 7.82
C THR A 44 13.42 14.22 8.91
N GLN A 45 12.72 13.09 9.03
CA GLN A 45 11.77 12.88 10.12
C GLN A 45 12.45 12.99 11.50
N LEU A 46 13.65 12.42 11.64
CA LEU A 46 14.42 12.47 12.88
C LEU A 46 14.78 13.93 13.24
N ASP A 47 15.14 14.74 12.24
CA ASP A 47 15.39 16.16 12.46
C ASP A 47 14.16 16.89 12.99
N ILE A 48 12.94 16.52 12.57
CA ILE A 48 11.71 17.12 13.11
C ILE A 48 11.51 16.77 14.58
N GLN A 49 11.86 15.56 15.01
CA GLN A 49 11.80 15.18 16.43
C GLN A 49 12.77 16.01 17.27
N VAL A 50 14.00 16.17 16.79
CA VAL A 50 15.03 17.01 17.42
C VAL A 50 14.57 18.46 17.50
N LEU A 51 14.03 19.02 16.41
CA LEU A 51 13.53 20.40 16.40
C LEU A 51 12.29 20.58 17.27
N ALA A 52 11.45 19.55 17.45
CA ALA A 52 10.30 19.60 18.35
C ALA A 52 10.73 19.69 19.81
N LEU A 53 11.76 18.95 20.20
CA LEU A 53 12.37 19.10 21.52
C LEU A 53 12.97 20.50 21.69
N ILE A 54 13.75 20.97 20.71
CA ILE A 54 14.32 22.34 20.77
C ILE A 54 13.21 23.37 20.94
N HIS A 55 12.16 23.31 20.12
CA HIS A 55 11.02 24.23 20.18
C HIS A 55 10.32 24.21 21.55
N GLN A 56 10.12 23.03 22.15
CA GLN A 56 9.48 22.91 23.46
C GLN A 56 10.25 23.63 24.58
N TYR A 57 11.58 23.68 24.49
CA TYR A 57 12.46 24.31 25.49
C TYR A 57 13.03 25.65 25.01
N TRP A 58 12.54 26.20 23.88
CA TRP A 58 13.02 27.45 23.34
C TRP A 58 12.33 28.64 23.99
N GLU A 59 13.11 29.51 24.62
CA GLU A 59 12.65 30.72 25.32
C GLU A 59 13.37 31.98 24.77
N ASP A 60 13.04 33.18 25.26
CA ASP A 60 13.69 34.44 24.86
C ASP A 60 15.21 34.43 25.13
N GLN A 61 15.64 33.74 26.19
CA GLN A 61 17.04 33.45 26.52
C GLN A 61 17.20 31.93 26.70
N PRO A 62 17.38 31.17 25.61
CA PRO A 62 17.34 29.73 25.67
C PRO A 62 18.56 29.18 26.41
N ASP A 63 18.33 28.23 27.32
CA ASP A 63 19.38 27.44 27.96
C ASP A 63 19.91 26.39 26.97
N TYR A 64 20.93 26.79 26.21
CA TYR A 64 21.56 25.92 25.22
C TYR A 64 22.12 24.63 25.82
N GLU A 65 22.62 24.67 27.06
CA GLU A 65 23.25 23.51 27.68
C GLU A 65 22.20 22.52 28.19
N ASN A 66 21.07 23.00 28.73
CA ASN A 66 19.94 22.14 29.07
C ASN A 66 19.38 21.42 27.82
N ILE A 67 19.16 22.16 26.72
CA ILE A 67 18.67 21.56 25.47
C ILE A 67 19.66 20.52 24.94
N LYS A 68 20.97 20.81 24.93
CA LYS A 68 21.99 19.83 24.54
C LYS A 68 22.01 18.59 25.43
N CYS A 69 21.83 18.75 26.74
CA CYS A 69 21.75 17.64 27.69
C CYS A 69 20.59 16.71 27.35
N LEU A 70 19.40 17.27 27.10
CA LEU A 70 18.22 16.53 26.67
C LEU A 70 18.43 15.82 25.32
N LEU A 71 19.02 16.51 24.35
CA LEU A 71 19.35 15.93 23.05
C LEU A 71 20.39 14.80 23.16
N SER A 72 21.41 14.95 24.01
CA SER A 72 22.43 13.93 24.26
C SER A 72 21.85 12.68 24.92
N ASN A 73 20.83 12.84 25.76
CA ASN A 73 20.10 11.73 26.37
C ASN A 73 19.02 11.15 25.44
N GLU A 74 18.97 11.56 24.18
CA GLU A 74 17.98 11.13 23.19
C GLU A 74 16.52 11.35 23.60
N ALA A 75 16.23 12.35 24.44
CA ALA A 75 14.87 12.64 24.91
C ALA A 75 13.90 12.99 23.74
N TYR A 76 14.43 13.38 22.58
CA TYR A 76 13.65 13.59 21.36
C TYR A 76 13.03 12.31 20.79
N ARG A 77 13.39 11.12 21.29
CA ARG A 77 12.80 9.83 20.89
C ARG A 77 11.53 9.47 21.66
N GLU A 78 11.13 10.26 22.66
CA GLU A 78 9.87 10.05 23.38
C GLU A 78 8.66 10.09 22.43
N ASP A 79 7.61 9.34 22.79
CA ASP A 79 6.47 9.04 21.89
C ASP A 79 5.80 10.29 21.32
N HIS A 80 5.66 11.35 22.11
CA HIS A 80 4.98 12.58 21.67
C HIS A 80 5.79 13.35 20.62
N TYR A 81 7.13 13.33 20.66
CA TYR A 81 7.94 13.92 19.59
C TYR A 81 7.91 13.07 18.33
N ARG A 82 7.91 11.73 18.47
CA ARG A 82 7.73 10.82 17.35
C ARG A 82 6.38 11.04 16.68
N GLU A 83 5.29 11.07 17.45
CA GLU A 83 3.93 11.33 16.97
C GLU A 83 3.84 12.70 16.30
N PHE A 84 4.37 13.75 16.94
CA PHE A 84 4.45 15.08 16.35
C PHE A 84 5.13 15.05 14.98
N SER A 85 6.28 14.36 14.87
CA SER A 85 6.98 14.24 13.59
C SER A 85 6.13 13.53 12.53
N LEU A 86 5.44 12.45 12.88
CA LEU A 86 4.63 11.65 11.95
C LEU A 86 3.39 12.42 11.45
N LEU A 87 2.78 13.25 12.30
CA LEU A 87 1.61 14.06 11.93
C LEU A 87 1.95 15.21 10.97
N HIS A 88 3.20 15.67 10.95
CA HIS A 88 3.62 16.85 10.19
C HIS A 88 4.48 16.52 8.95
N ILE A 89 4.91 15.27 8.79
CA ILE A 89 5.50 14.80 7.54
C ILE A 89 4.41 14.26 6.60
N SER A 90 4.65 14.38 5.29
CA SER A 90 3.77 13.76 4.30
C SER A 90 3.77 12.24 4.47
N LEU A 91 2.59 11.62 4.38
CA LEU A 91 2.45 10.15 4.28
C LEU A 91 3.18 9.61 3.04
N ILE A 92 3.13 10.36 1.94
CA ILE A 92 3.81 10.02 0.68
C ILE A 92 5.18 10.69 0.71
N GLN A 93 6.22 9.87 0.83
CA GLN A 93 7.61 10.33 0.94
C GLN A 93 8.44 9.81 -0.24
N ASN A 94 9.41 10.60 -0.67
CA ASN A 94 10.46 10.08 -1.53
C ASN A 94 11.35 9.14 -0.70
N PRO A 95 11.71 7.95 -1.22
CA PRO A 95 12.58 7.02 -0.50
C PRO A 95 13.90 7.71 -0.16
N CYS A 96 14.33 7.61 1.10
CA CYS A 96 15.63 8.09 1.54
C CYS A 96 16.66 6.98 1.27
N GLU A 97 17.59 7.25 0.34
CA GLU A 97 18.60 6.31 -0.16
C GLU A 97 18.05 4.96 -0.64
N ASN A 98 18.89 4.17 -1.30
CA ASN A 98 18.53 2.85 -1.81
C ASN A 98 17.97 2.05 -0.64
N PRO A 99 16.65 1.79 -0.58
CA PRO A 99 16.17 1.13 0.60
C PRO A 99 16.86 -0.25 0.64
N TYR A 100 17.12 -0.92 -0.50
CA TYR A 100 17.41 -2.37 -0.60
C TYR A 100 18.70 -2.82 0.11
N GLU A 101 19.46 -1.91 0.70
CA GLU A 101 20.65 -2.18 1.50
C GLU A 101 20.34 -2.17 3.01
N GLY A 102 20.05 -3.35 3.56
CA GLY A 102 20.33 -3.70 4.96
C GLY A 102 19.68 -2.87 6.08
N SER A 103 18.74 -1.98 5.76
CA SER A 103 18.07 -1.13 6.76
C SER A 103 16.73 -1.73 7.23
N GLU A 104 16.40 -1.55 8.52
CA GLU A 104 15.09 -1.91 9.10
C GLU A 104 13.91 -1.17 8.43
N ALA A 105 14.19 -0.15 7.61
CA ALA A 105 13.18 0.63 6.91
C ALA A 105 12.30 -0.23 5.95
N TRP A 106 12.76 -1.41 5.53
CA TRP A 106 11.98 -2.33 4.66
C TRP A 106 10.80 -2.98 5.35
N THR A 107 10.92 -3.25 6.65
CA THR A 107 9.85 -3.92 7.39
C THR A 107 8.81 -2.93 7.89
N GLN A 108 9.07 -1.62 7.75
CA GLN A 108 8.26 -0.54 8.31
C GLN A 108 7.52 0.28 7.23
N GLY A 109 7.68 -0.05 5.95
CA GLY A 109 7.02 0.65 4.86
C GLY A 109 7.02 -0.16 3.55
N PHE A 110 6.43 0.40 2.51
CA PHE A 110 6.42 -0.20 1.17
C PHE A 110 6.59 0.86 0.09
N LEU A 111 7.15 0.48 -1.06
CA LEU A 111 7.26 1.34 -2.23
C LEU A 111 6.07 1.13 -3.15
N ILE A 112 5.48 2.23 -3.62
CA ILE A 112 4.38 2.20 -4.59
C ILE A 112 4.71 3.07 -5.81
N GLY A 113 4.43 2.54 -7.01
CA GLY A 113 4.66 3.22 -8.29
C GLY A 113 6.03 2.96 -8.94
N GLY A 114 6.42 3.82 -9.87
CA GLY A 114 7.73 3.76 -10.54
C GLY A 114 8.02 2.43 -11.25
N MET A 115 9.28 2.01 -11.25
CA MET A 115 9.71 0.74 -11.85
C MET A 115 9.13 -0.48 -11.12
N VAL A 116 8.87 -0.38 -9.81
CA VAL A 116 8.24 -1.44 -9.01
C VAL A 116 6.89 -1.84 -9.61
N SER A 117 6.05 -0.86 -9.97
CA SER A 117 4.74 -1.11 -10.58
C SER A 117 4.78 -1.61 -12.04
N LYS A 118 5.89 -1.39 -12.78
CA LYS A 118 5.96 -1.66 -14.22
C LYS A 118 6.29 -3.10 -14.58
N PHE A 119 6.97 -3.83 -13.69
CA PHE A 119 7.44 -5.21 -13.97
C PHE A 119 6.58 -6.30 -13.33
N HIS A 120 5.52 -5.94 -12.59
CA HIS A 120 4.93 -6.87 -11.63
C HIS A 120 3.40 -6.86 -11.63
N GLN A 121 2.75 -6.88 -12.81
CA GLN A 121 1.27 -7.00 -12.88
C GLN A 121 0.78 -8.27 -12.15
N ILE A 122 1.53 -9.37 -12.27
CA ILE A 122 1.26 -10.62 -11.55
C ILE A 122 1.42 -10.43 -10.03
N GLU A 123 2.47 -9.73 -9.56
CA GLU A 123 2.63 -9.49 -8.11
C GLU A 123 1.52 -8.62 -7.54
N ILE A 124 0.94 -7.72 -8.33
CA ILE A 124 -0.25 -6.99 -7.89
C ILE A 124 -1.41 -7.97 -7.65
N ALA A 125 -1.68 -8.89 -8.57
CA ALA A 125 -2.71 -9.92 -8.37
C ALA A 125 -2.40 -10.82 -7.16
N ARG A 126 -1.14 -11.30 -7.04
CA ARG A 126 -0.66 -12.10 -5.92
C ARG A 126 -0.78 -11.38 -4.58
N SER A 127 -0.52 -10.08 -4.52
CA SER A 127 -0.61 -9.32 -3.26
C SER A 127 -2.06 -9.21 -2.77
N TYR A 128 -3.04 -9.04 -3.66
CA TYR A 128 -4.46 -9.09 -3.28
C TYR A 128 -4.89 -10.48 -2.80
N ARG A 129 -4.41 -11.55 -3.46
CA ARG A 129 -4.62 -12.93 -3.00
C ARG A 129 -4.02 -13.15 -1.61
N SER A 130 -2.75 -12.81 -1.43
CA SER A 130 -2.03 -12.98 -0.15
C SER A 130 -2.70 -12.20 0.98
N ALA A 131 -3.18 -10.99 0.69
CA ALA A 131 -3.94 -10.21 1.67
C ALA A 131 -5.23 -10.91 2.10
N ALA A 132 -5.98 -11.51 1.17
CA ALA A 132 -7.19 -12.27 1.49
C ALA A 132 -6.89 -13.52 2.34
N GLU A 133 -5.84 -14.27 1.99
CA GLU A 133 -5.40 -15.46 2.73
C GLU A 133 -4.97 -15.12 4.17
N ASN A 134 -4.28 -13.99 4.35
CA ASN A 134 -3.92 -13.49 5.68
C ASN A 134 -5.19 -13.16 6.49
N LEU A 135 -6.18 -12.49 5.88
CA LEU A 135 -7.45 -12.21 6.57
C LEU A 135 -8.22 -13.48 6.92
N ILE A 136 -8.20 -14.51 6.06
CA ILE A 136 -8.84 -15.80 6.37
C ILE A 136 -8.13 -16.52 7.52
N SER A 137 -6.81 -16.42 7.59
CA SER A 137 -6.04 -16.97 8.72
C SER A 137 -6.47 -16.32 10.03
N GLU A 138 -6.61 -14.99 10.05
CA GLU A 138 -7.16 -14.25 11.20
C GLU A 138 -8.62 -14.64 11.52
N VAL A 139 -9.44 -14.95 10.51
CA VAL A 139 -10.82 -15.46 10.72
C VAL A 139 -10.82 -16.83 11.40
N LYS A 140 -9.97 -17.75 10.94
CA LYS A 140 -9.88 -19.11 11.50
C LYS A 140 -9.47 -19.08 12.98
N ASP A 141 -8.67 -18.09 13.36
CA ASP A 141 -8.21 -17.88 14.74
C ASP A 141 -9.13 -16.98 15.58
N SER A 142 -10.16 -16.37 14.98
CA SER A 142 -11.08 -15.44 15.67
C SER A 142 -12.53 -15.96 15.73
N SER A 143 -13.33 -15.34 16.61
CA SER A 143 -14.77 -15.63 16.74
C SER A 143 -15.65 -14.69 15.90
N LYS A 144 -15.07 -13.99 14.91
CA LYS A 144 -15.74 -12.91 14.16
C LYS A 144 -15.58 -13.04 12.64
N PRO A 145 -16.12 -14.11 12.02
CA PRO A 145 -15.98 -14.32 10.57
C PRO A 145 -16.61 -13.20 9.72
N LEU A 146 -17.64 -12.53 10.24
CA LEU A 146 -18.33 -11.45 9.53
C LEU A 146 -17.49 -10.17 9.37
N ASP A 147 -16.55 -9.90 10.28
CA ASP A 147 -15.70 -8.70 10.25
C ASP A 147 -14.81 -8.68 9.00
N TYR A 148 -14.53 -9.86 8.42
CA TYR A 148 -13.58 -10.03 7.32
C TYR A 148 -14.23 -10.58 6.04
N ALA A 149 -15.48 -11.04 6.09
CA ALA A 149 -16.14 -11.69 4.95
C ALA A 149 -16.18 -10.81 3.69
N TYR A 150 -16.65 -9.56 3.81
CA TYR A 150 -16.72 -8.62 2.68
C TYR A 150 -15.33 -8.25 2.11
N PRO A 151 -14.34 -7.86 2.93
CA PRO A 151 -12.97 -7.65 2.47
C PRO A 151 -12.37 -8.87 1.75
N VAL A 152 -12.50 -10.08 2.32
CA VAL A 152 -11.99 -11.32 1.72
C VAL A 152 -12.59 -11.56 0.35
N LEU A 153 -13.92 -11.49 0.23
CA LEU A 153 -14.61 -11.70 -1.04
C LEU A 153 -14.21 -10.66 -2.09
N PHE A 154 -14.06 -9.39 -1.69
CA PHE A 154 -13.59 -8.33 -2.58
C PHE A 154 -12.16 -8.60 -3.08
N LEU A 155 -11.24 -8.94 -2.18
CA LEU A 155 -9.83 -9.16 -2.51
C LEU A 155 -9.66 -10.35 -3.46
N TYR A 156 -10.33 -11.48 -3.20
CA TYR A 156 -10.30 -12.63 -4.11
C TYR A 156 -10.94 -12.33 -5.46
N ARG A 157 -12.11 -11.69 -5.47
CA ARG A 157 -12.77 -11.30 -6.72
C ARG A 157 -11.90 -10.34 -7.55
N HIS A 158 -11.22 -9.39 -6.90
CA HIS A 158 -10.32 -8.46 -7.58
C HIS A 158 -9.05 -9.15 -8.11
N CYS A 159 -8.47 -10.07 -7.33
CA CYS A 159 -7.38 -10.93 -7.77
C CYS A 159 -7.73 -11.69 -9.07
N LEU A 160 -8.90 -12.35 -9.11
CA LEU A 160 -9.39 -13.05 -10.29
C LEU A 160 -9.56 -12.11 -11.50
N GLU A 161 -10.14 -10.91 -11.30
CA GLU A 161 -10.26 -9.91 -12.37
C GLU A 161 -8.89 -9.54 -12.96
N LEU A 162 -7.88 -9.32 -12.10
CA LEU A 162 -6.53 -8.96 -12.52
C LEU A 162 -5.88 -10.06 -13.35
N TYR A 163 -5.95 -11.33 -12.93
CA TYR A 163 -5.41 -12.45 -13.73
C TYR A 163 -6.07 -12.53 -15.10
N LEU A 164 -7.40 -12.43 -15.19
CA LEU A 164 -8.11 -12.47 -16.47
C LEU A 164 -7.70 -11.30 -17.38
N LYS A 165 -7.48 -10.10 -16.80
CA LYS A 165 -6.97 -8.94 -17.56
C LYS A 165 -5.54 -9.13 -18.05
N ILE A 166 -4.67 -9.72 -17.24
CA ILE A 166 -3.30 -10.06 -17.63
C ILE A 166 -3.30 -11.06 -18.79
N ILE A 167 -4.10 -12.14 -18.69
CA ILE A 167 -4.25 -13.16 -19.74
C ILE A 167 -4.73 -12.56 -21.06
N LEU A 168 -5.67 -11.62 -21.02
CA LEU A 168 -6.14 -10.93 -22.23
C LEU A 168 -5.10 -9.98 -22.83
N ASN A 169 -3.93 -9.85 -22.20
CA ASN A 169 -2.91 -8.86 -22.50
C ASN A 169 -3.52 -7.47 -22.61
N TYR A 170 -4.40 -7.14 -21.66
CA TYR A 170 -5.06 -5.84 -21.66
C TYR A 170 -4.10 -4.68 -21.33
N ALA A 171 -2.79 -4.92 -21.20
CA ALA A 171 -1.79 -3.87 -21.19
C ALA A 171 -0.36 -4.33 -21.62
N PRO A 172 0.05 -4.07 -22.88
CA PRO A 172 1.18 -3.19 -23.10
C PRO A 172 0.73 -1.76 -22.74
N LEU A 173 1.38 -1.17 -21.73
CA LEU A 173 1.33 0.24 -21.27
C LEU A 173 0.21 1.14 -21.87
N GLY A 174 -0.71 1.61 -21.00
CA GLY A 174 -1.40 2.90 -21.20
C GLY A 174 -2.84 2.87 -21.68
N LYS A 175 -3.46 1.71 -21.91
CA LYS A 175 -4.91 1.60 -22.12
C LYS A 175 -5.56 0.92 -20.91
N GLN A 176 -6.29 1.70 -20.11
CA GLN A 176 -7.14 1.14 -19.06
C GLN A 176 -8.23 0.29 -19.69
N VAL A 177 -8.33 -0.96 -19.24
CA VAL A 177 -9.49 -1.79 -19.55
C VAL A 177 -10.54 -1.61 -18.49
N LYS A 178 -11.64 -1.00 -18.94
CA LYS A 178 -12.80 -0.61 -18.13
C LYS A 178 -13.81 -1.75 -17.95
N ILE A 179 -13.48 -2.95 -18.42
CA ILE A 179 -14.31 -4.14 -18.24
C ILE A 179 -14.00 -4.70 -16.86
N HIS A 180 -15.01 -4.86 -16.02
CA HIS A 180 -14.90 -5.44 -14.68
C HIS A 180 -15.67 -6.76 -14.59
N GLU A 181 -16.62 -6.95 -15.48
CA GLU A 181 -17.52 -8.08 -15.56
C GLU A 181 -16.74 -9.36 -15.92
N LEU A 182 -16.64 -10.29 -14.96
CA LEU A 182 -15.88 -11.53 -15.16
C LEU A 182 -16.44 -12.38 -16.31
N ASP A 183 -17.75 -12.36 -16.54
CA ASP A 183 -18.38 -13.09 -17.65
C ASP A 183 -17.93 -12.56 -19.02
N GLU A 184 -17.78 -11.24 -19.16
CA GLU A 184 -17.25 -10.58 -20.35
C GLU A 184 -15.77 -10.90 -20.54
N LEU A 185 -14.97 -10.85 -19.47
CA LEU A 185 -13.56 -11.25 -19.51
C LEU A 185 -13.39 -12.71 -19.94
N ILE A 186 -14.21 -13.63 -19.41
CA ILE A 186 -14.22 -15.04 -19.82
C ILE A 186 -14.55 -15.17 -21.30
N LYS A 187 -15.62 -14.52 -21.78
CA LYS A 187 -16.01 -14.54 -23.20
C LYS A 187 -14.86 -14.05 -24.09
N ASN A 188 -14.19 -12.98 -23.68
CA ASN A 188 -13.06 -12.41 -24.42
C ASN A 188 -11.86 -13.37 -24.45
N ILE A 189 -11.57 -14.10 -23.36
CA ILE A 189 -10.50 -15.11 -23.32
C ILE A 189 -10.83 -16.26 -24.26
N GLU A 190 -12.06 -16.81 -24.18
CA GLU A 190 -12.50 -17.91 -25.03
C GLU A 190 -12.42 -17.53 -26.51
N ASN A 191 -12.80 -16.29 -26.85
CA ASN A 191 -12.71 -15.74 -28.20
C ASN A 191 -11.27 -15.50 -28.66
N ARG A 192 -10.38 -14.99 -27.79
CA ARG A 192 -8.98 -14.72 -28.13
C ARG A 192 -8.22 -16.01 -28.43
N TYR A 193 -8.38 -17.03 -27.58
CA TYR A 193 -7.62 -18.26 -27.66
C TYR A 193 -8.34 -19.39 -28.42
N GLN A 194 -9.57 -19.14 -28.89
CA GLN A 194 -10.40 -20.12 -29.61
C GLN A 194 -10.54 -21.45 -28.84
N LYS A 195 -10.55 -21.37 -27.51
CA LYS A 195 -10.62 -22.49 -26.58
C LYS A 195 -11.59 -22.16 -25.45
N LYS A 196 -12.40 -23.13 -25.06
CA LYS A 196 -13.30 -22.96 -23.90
C LYS A 196 -12.52 -23.10 -22.60
N ILE A 197 -12.87 -22.29 -21.62
CA ILE A 197 -12.39 -22.47 -20.25
C ILE A 197 -13.02 -23.76 -19.69
N PRO A 198 -12.29 -24.58 -18.91
CA PRO A 198 -12.86 -25.73 -18.23
C PRO A 198 -14.13 -25.38 -17.46
N GLY A 199 -15.16 -26.23 -17.55
CA GLY A 199 -16.51 -25.93 -17.04
C GLY A 199 -16.54 -25.61 -15.54
N TRP A 200 -15.74 -26.32 -14.74
CA TRP A 200 -15.64 -26.06 -13.30
C TRP A 200 -15.06 -24.67 -13.01
N MET A 201 -14.02 -24.24 -13.73
CA MET A 201 -13.43 -22.91 -13.56
C MET A 201 -14.44 -21.83 -13.94
N LYS A 202 -15.11 -22.01 -15.09
CA LYS A 202 -16.12 -21.07 -15.57
C LYS A 202 -17.26 -20.93 -14.56
N ALA A 203 -17.74 -22.03 -13.98
CA ALA A 203 -18.77 -21.99 -12.95
C ALA A 203 -18.32 -21.18 -11.72
N ARG A 204 -17.12 -21.46 -11.19
CA ARG A 204 -16.59 -20.75 -10.01
C ARG A 204 -16.36 -19.25 -10.27
N LEU A 205 -15.85 -18.89 -11.44
CA LEU A 205 -15.71 -17.47 -11.82
C LEU A 205 -17.07 -16.79 -11.94
N LEU A 206 -18.10 -17.50 -12.42
CA LEU A 206 -19.46 -16.97 -12.52
C LEU A 206 -20.16 -16.88 -11.16
N ASP A 207 -19.79 -17.69 -10.17
CA ASP A 207 -20.26 -17.52 -8.79
C ASP A 207 -19.80 -16.15 -8.24
N PHE A 208 -18.55 -15.78 -8.46
CA PHE A 208 -18.05 -14.44 -8.10
C PHE A 208 -18.70 -13.32 -8.92
N HIS A 209 -18.95 -13.55 -10.22
CA HIS A 209 -19.65 -12.59 -11.06
C HIS A 209 -21.09 -12.37 -10.57
N PHE A 210 -21.77 -13.43 -10.16
CA PHE A 210 -23.14 -13.36 -9.65
C PHE A 210 -23.22 -12.51 -8.37
N LEU A 211 -22.31 -12.75 -7.43
CA LEU A 211 -22.26 -12.00 -6.17
C LEU A 211 -21.77 -10.55 -6.34
N ASP A 212 -20.83 -10.33 -7.27
CA ASP A 212 -20.28 -8.99 -7.51
C ASP A 212 -19.98 -8.71 -8.99
N PRO A 213 -21.01 -8.42 -9.81
CA PRO A 213 -20.86 -8.27 -11.25
C PRO A 213 -19.91 -7.14 -11.65
N LYS A 214 -19.95 -6.03 -10.89
CA LYS A 214 -19.27 -4.76 -11.22
C LYS A 214 -18.12 -4.39 -10.27
N SER A 215 -17.63 -5.31 -9.44
CA SER A 215 -16.58 -5.03 -8.44
C SER A 215 -17.02 -4.08 -7.32
N THR A 216 -18.31 -3.94 -7.03
CA THR A 216 -18.86 -2.90 -6.15
C THR A 216 -19.73 -3.44 -5.01
N SER A 217 -20.31 -4.62 -5.17
CA SER A 217 -21.34 -5.19 -4.28
C SER A 217 -20.81 -5.48 -2.88
N PHE A 218 -19.51 -5.76 -2.74
CA PHE A 218 -18.87 -5.98 -1.44
C PHE A 218 -18.36 -4.70 -0.76
N ARG A 219 -18.47 -3.54 -1.42
CA ARG A 219 -17.93 -2.26 -0.94
C ARG A 219 -19.01 -1.24 -0.64
N TYR A 220 -20.15 -1.33 -1.32
CA TYR A 220 -21.23 -0.37 -1.20
C TYR A 220 -22.55 -1.10 -0.94
N ILE A 221 -23.24 -0.66 0.11
CA ILE A 221 -24.49 -1.26 0.59
C ILE A 221 -25.57 -1.22 -0.50
N ASP A 222 -25.58 -0.20 -1.35
CA ASP A 222 -26.55 0.02 -2.43
C ASP A 222 -26.14 -0.61 -3.78
N ALA A 223 -24.97 -1.25 -3.86
CA ALA A 223 -24.47 -1.85 -5.08
C ALA A 223 -24.81 -3.34 -5.23
N MET A 224 -25.39 -3.98 -4.21
CA MET A 224 -25.81 -5.37 -4.32
C MET A 224 -26.92 -5.51 -5.39
N PRO A 225 -26.78 -6.45 -6.33
CA PRO A 225 -27.83 -6.71 -7.32
C PRO A 225 -29.14 -7.05 -6.63
N ASN A 226 -30.26 -6.56 -7.17
CA ASN A 226 -31.58 -6.86 -6.65
C ASN A 226 -31.81 -8.38 -6.57
N GLU A 227 -31.31 -9.12 -7.55
CA GLU A 227 -31.38 -10.57 -7.61
C GLU A 227 -30.66 -11.24 -6.45
N VAL A 228 -29.59 -10.64 -5.91
CA VAL A 228 -28.85 -11.16 -4.76
C VAL A 228 -29.47 -10.67 -3.45
N SER A 229 -29.83 -9.38 -3.37
CA SER A 229 -30.42 -8.79 -2.16
C SER A 229 -31.81 -9.34 -1.80
N ASN A 230 -32.54 -9.88 -2.79
CA ASN A 230 -33.85 -10.51 -2.60
C ASN A 230 -33.78 -12.02 -2.34
N LEU A 231 -32.58 -12.60 -2.26
CA LEU A 231 -32.37 -14.02 -1.92
C LEU A 231 -32.12 -14.19 -0.42
N ASP A 232 -32.29 -15.42 0.05
CA ASP A 232 -31.90 -15.84 1.40
C ASP A 232 -30.38 -15.75 1.59
N GLU A 233 -29.92 -15.98 2.82
CA GLU A 233 -28.50 -15.96 3.17
C GLU A 233 -27.70 -17.04 2.41
N PHE A 234 -26.52 -16.66 1.90
CA PHE A 234 -25.58 -17.59 1.28
C PHE A 234 -24.51 -18.03 2.29
N TRP A 235 -24.28 -19.34 2.37
CA TRP A 235 -23.13 -19.89 3.09
C TRP A 235 -21.92 -19.99 2.15
N ILE A 236 -20.80 -19.37 2.54
CA ILE A 236 -19.52 -19.50 1.85
C ILE A 236 -18.53 -20.08 2.85
N ASP A 237 -18.09 -21.31 2.57
CA ASP A 237 -17.10 -22.01 3.37
C ASP A 237 -15.68 -21.52 3.02
N PHE A 238 -14.90 -21.11 4.01
CA PHE A 238 -13.56 -20.55 3.79
C PHE A 238 -12.56 -21.58 3.25
N GLU A 239 -12.62 -22.84 3.69
CA GLU A 239 -11.72 -23.89 3.19
C GLU A 239 -11.99 -24.18 1.71
N HIS A 240 -13.27 -24.25 1.33
CA HIS A 240 -13.67 -24.40 -0.06
C HIS A 240 -13.29 -23.17 -0.89
N LEU A 241 -13.49 -21.97 -0.36
CA LEU A 241 -13.10 -20.72 -1.03
C LEU A 241 -11.59 -20.68 -1.32
N ASP A 242 -10.75 -20.96 -0.32
CA ASP A 242 -9.30 -21.01 -0.45
C ASP A 242 -8.87 -22.02 -1.52
N LEU A 243 -9.42 -23.23 -1.48
CA LEU A 243 -9.10 -24.29 -2.44
C LEU A 243 -9.45 -23.89 -3.88
N ILE A 244 -10.61 -23.27 -4.09
CA ILE A 244 -11.03 -22.81 -5.42
C ILE A 244 -10.10 -21.71 -5.93
N ILE A 245 -9.74 -20.75 -5.09
CA ILE A 245 -8.85 -19.65 -5.48
C ILE A 245 -7.44 -20.16 -5.81
N GLU A 246 -6.86 -21.02 -4.97
CA GLU A 246 -5.55 -21.64 -5.22
C GLU A 246 -5.52 -22.32 -6.60
N ASN A 247 -6.51 -23.17 -6.89
CA ASN A 247 -6.56 -23.90 -8.15
C ASN A 247 -6.73 -22.96 -9.36
N LEU A 248 -7.59 -21.94 -9.25
CA LEU A 248 -7.76 -20.95 -10.33
C LEU A 248 -6.46 -20.19 -10.60
N CYS A 249 -5.84 -19.65 -9.55
CA CYS A 249 -4.60 -18.89 -9.66
C CYS A 249 -3.45 -19.74 -10.21
N SER A 250 -3.28 -20.98 -9.74
CA SER A 250 -2.25 -21.91 -10.24
C SER A 250 -2.40 -22.16 -11.75
N VAL A 251 -3.63 -22.35 -12.24
CA VAL A 251 -3.90 -22.51 -13.67
C VAL A 251 -3.60 -21.23 -14.45
N PHE A 252 -3.97 -20.05 -13.93
CA PHE A 252 -3.69 -18.78 -14.58
C PHE A 252 -2.19 -18.49 -14.67
N GLU A 253 -1.45 -18.72 -13.60
CA GLU A 253 0.01 -18.52 -13.60
C GLU A 253 0.71 -19.48 -14.55
N SER A 254 0.35 -20.76 -14.52
CA SER A 254 0.87 -21.75 -15.46
C SER A 254 0.60 -21.35 -16.91
N PHE A 255 -0.58 -20.78 -17.20
CA PHE A 255 -0.91 -20.28 -18.53
C PHE A 255 -0.04 -19.07 -18.92
N ILE A 256 0.10 -18.09 -18.04
CA ILE A 256 0.88 -16.87 -18.28
C ILE A 256 2.37 -17.19 -18.49
N ASP A 257 2.93 -18.11 -17.69
CA ASP A 257 4.32 -18.55 -17.82
C ASP A 257 4.57 -19.21 -19.19
N ASN A 258 3.65 -20.07 -19.63
CA ASN A 258 3.73 -20.73 -20.93
C ASN A 258 3.68 -19.72 -22.10
N GLU A 259 2.79 -18.73 -22.04
CA GLU A 259 2.70 -17.67 -23.07
C GLU A 259 3.92 -16.74 -23.06
N THR A 260 4.54 -16.52 -21.90
CA THR A 260 5.77 -15.71 -21.79
C THR A 260 6.98 -16.42 -22.39
N GLN A 261 7.05 -17.75 -22.25
CA GLN A 261 8.14 -18.56 -22.81
C GLN A 261 7.97 -18.85 -24.32
N ASN A 262 6.72 -18.90 -24.81
CA ASN A 262 6.39 -19.15 -26.22
C ASN A 262 5.42 -18.08 -26.75
N PRO A 263 5.88 -16.84 -26.98
CA PRO A 263 5.02 -15.79 -27.51
C PRO A 263 4.59 -16.16 -28.95
N ASN A 264 3.28 -16.26 -29.17
CA ASN A 264 2.67 -16.44 -30.49
C ASN A 264 2.89 -15.22 -31.40
#